data_AF-A0A1V6ATF0-F1
#
_entry.id   AF-A0A1V6ATF0-F1
#
_cell.length_a   1.000
_cell.length_b   1.000
_cell.length_c   1.000
_cell.angle_alpha   90.00
_cell.angle_beta   90.00
_cell.angle_gamma   90.00
#
_symmetry.space_group_name_H-M   'P 1'
#
loop_
_entity.id
_entity.type
_entity.pdbx_description
1 polymer ?
#
loop_
_entity_poly.entity_id
_entity_poly.type
_entity_poly.pdbx_seq_one_letter_code
_entity_poly.pdbx_strand_id
1 'polypeptide(L)'
;MTDKNLVYRGKSKDVFNITEGAYTGKYRFVFTDRATGYVENGKTVFDPGYDVVVGEIPGKGAIASRFATHFFRLLKDKGIPTHYIDTIRENEMIVEPAVPLSMQVEAPEFPGSSPLANLEFTWRNNATGSFWRRYPFVTPCKNLHRVVEAWTKGDVDTLITLEALEETGALTKDEIKQSVELVKDIAEIVSQEFTSKDLHVIDGKFELGRLKSGSGKIVLIDEISPDVLRVCRGFSPDAKGNCTLYKQCTITNDAEGKRTIKNKNQVSASEFVSIFL
;
A
#
# COMPACT_ATOMS: atom_id res chain seq x y z
N MET A 1 -10.24 -26.22 7.10
CA MET A 1 -9.14 -26.04 8.07
C MET A 1 -9.70 -25.21 9.21
N THR A 2 -9.51 -25.61 10.46
CA THR A 2 -10.01 -24.89 11.63
C THR A 2 -9.35 -23.51 11.71
N ASP A 3 -10.15 -22.45 11.92
CA ASP A 3 -9.71 -21.06 12.17
C ASP A 3 -8.95 -20.90 13.51
N LYS A 4 -8.29 -21.97 13.97
CA LYS A 4 -7.52 -22.00 15.21
C LYS A 4 -6.37 -21.00 15.07
N ASN A 5 -6.26 -20.09 16.04
CA ASN A 5 -5.28 -19.00 16.10
C ASN A 5 -5.42 -17.93 15.00
N LEU A 6 -6.55 -17.85 14.30
CA LEU A 6 -6.83 -16.73 13.39
C LEU A 6 -6.87 -15.42 14.21
N VAL A 7 -6.06 -14.45 13.82
CA VAL A 7 -6.00 -13.11 14.42
C VAL A 7 -6.85 -12.14 13.62
N TYR A 8 -6.73 -12.20 12.30
CA TYR A 8 -7.44 -11.30 11.39
C TYR A 8 -7.64 -11.96 10.03
N ARG A 9 -8.82 -11.78 9.44
CA ARG A 9 -9.15 -12.19 8.07
C ARG A 9 -9.38 -10.95 7.23
N GLY A 10 -8.42 -10.63 6.39
CA GLY A 10 -8.49 -9.52 5.45
C GLY A 10 -9.10 -9.92 4.11
N LYS A 11 -9.06 -9.00 3.16
CA LYS A 11 -9.57 -9.18 1.79
C LYS A 11 -8.68 -10.09 0.95
N SER A 12 -7.36 -9.95 1.10
CA SER A 12 -6.35 -10.71 0.35
C SER A 12 -5.49 -11.64 1.21
N LYS A 13 -5.54 -11.50 2.54
CA LYS A 13 -4.65 -12.21 3.46
C LYS A 13 -5.37 -12.64 4.73
N ASP A 14 -5.02 -13.80 5.25
CA ASP A 14 -5.36 -14.23 6.60
C ASP A 14 -4.12 -14.18 7.49
N VAL A 15 -4.29 -13.73 8.73
CA VAL A 15 -3.21 -13.58 9.71
C VAL A 15 -3.47 -14.53 10.86
N PHE A 16 -2.50 -15.41 11.14
CA PHE A 16 -2.57 -16.38 12.22
C PHE A 16 -1.47 -16.12 13.25
N ASN A 17 -1.77 -16.35 14.51
CA ASN A 17 -0.77 -16.40 15.56
C ASN A 17 -0.07 -17.77 15.56
N ILE A 18 1.25 -17.78 15.70
CA ILE A 18 2.05 -19.00 15.77
C ILE A 18 2.26 -19.34 17.25
N THR A 19 1.72 -20.47 17.70
CA THR A 19 1.76 -20.86 19.12
C THR A 19 2.84 -21.90 19.44
N GLU A 20 3.42 -22.54 18.42
CA GLU A 20 4.36 -23.66 18.57
C GLU A 20 5.48 -23.59 17.51
N GLY A 21 6.65 -24.16 17.83
CA GLY A 21 7.79 -24.27 16.92
C GLY A 21 8.75 -23.07 16.93
N ALA A 22 9.63 -23.00 15.92
CA ALA A 22 10.70 -22.00 15.86
C ALA A 22 10.21 -20.54 15.76
N TYR A 23 8.97 -20.34 15.30
CA TYR A 23 8.35 -19.04 15.12
C TYR A 23 7.28 -18.72 16.17
N THR A 24 7.27 -19.40 17.32
CA THR A 24 6.31 -19.11 18.42
C THR A 24 6.31 -17.63 18.78
N GLY A 25 5.12 -17.05 18.91
CA GLY A 25 4.90 -15.65 19.23
C GLY A 25 5.00 -14.70 18.04
N LYS A 26 5.22 -15.22 16.81
CA LYS A 26 5.19 -14.45 15.56
C LYS A 26 3.84 -14.60 14.85
N TYR A 27 3.63 -13.80 13.81
CA TYR A 27 2.47 -13.93 12.93
C TYR A 27 2.83 -14.65 11.64
N ARG A 28 1.88 -15.45 11.16
CA ARG A 28 1.91 -16.09 9.85
C ARG A 28 0.86 -15.46 8.96
N PHE A 29 1.32 -14.78 7.91
CA PHE A 29 0.48 -14.24 6.86
C PHE A 29 0.28 -15.32 5.80
N VAL A 30 -0.98 -15.64 5.51
CA VAL A 30 -1.38 -16.52 4.41
C VAL A 30 -2.00 -15.65 3.33
N PHE A 31 -1.28 -15.49 2.23
CA PHE A 31 -1.75 -14.77 1.05
C PHE A 31 -2.74 -15.67 0.31
N THR A 32 -3.95 -15.15 0.09
CA THR A 32 -5.07 -15.89 -0.49
C THR A 32 -5.31 -15.48 -1.94
N ASP A 33 -5.94 -16.37 -2.69
CA ASP A 33 -6.33 -16.12 -4.09
C ASP A 33 -7.57 -15.23 -4.22
N ARG A 34 -8.18 -14.85 -3.09
CA ARG A 34 -9.31 -13.91 -3.05
C ARG A 34 -8.95 -12.60 -3.73
N ALA A 35 -9.86 -12.14 -4.58
CA ALA A 35 -9.72 -10.92 -5.35
C ALA A 35 -10.95 -10.04 -5.17
N THR A 36 -10.71 -8.74 -5.09
CA THR A 36 -11.77 -7.74 -4.97
C THR A 36 -12.20 -7.21 -6.33
N GLY A 37 -13.37 -6.59 -6.38
CA GLY A 37 -13.94 -6.08 -7.60
C GLY A 37 -15.43 -5.80 -7.48
N TYR A 38 -16.14 -5.88 -8.60
CA TYR A 38 -17.58 -5.67 -8.67
C TYR A 38 -18.23 -6.61 -9.68
N VAL A 39 -19.56 -6.70 -9.64
CA VAL A 39 -20.35 -7.45 -10.62
C VAL A 39 -21.06 -6.44 -11.52
N GLU A 40 -20.81 -6.53 -12.83
CA GLU A 40 -21.46 -5.71 -13.85
C GLU A 40 -22.09 -6.62 -14.89
N ASN A 41 -23.41 -6.46 -15.12
CA ASN A 41 -24.18 -7.29 -16.05
C ASN A 41 -24.01 -8.81 -15.81
N GLY A 42 -23.95 -9.23 -14.54
CA GLY A 42 -23.78 -10.63 -14.15
C GLY A 42 -22.37 -11.21 -14.37
N LYS A 43 -21.39 -10.38 -14.75
CA LYS A 43 -19.98 -10.78 -14.89
C LYS A 43 -19.15 -10.18 -13.77
N THR A 44 -18.30 -11.00 -13.17
CA THR A 44 -17.29 -10.54 -12.21
C THR A 44 -16.20 -9.74 -12.93
N VAL A 45 -15.98 -8.51 -12.50
CA VAL A 45 -14.86 -7.67 -12.90
C VAL A 45 -13.93 -7.53 -11.70
N PHE A 46 -12.72 -8.08 -11.82
CA PHE A 46 -11.71 -7.95 -10.79
C PHE A 46 -11.06 -6.57 -10.86
N ASP A 47 -11.08 -5.84 -9.74
CA ASP A 47 -10.49 -4.52 -9.60
C ASP A 47 -9.99 -4.35 -8.15
N PRO A 48 -8.66 -4.30 -7.93
CA PRO A 48 -8.10 -4.17 -6.58
C PRO A 48 -8.44 -2.83 -5.90
N GLY A 49 -8.97 -1.85 -6.65
CA GLY A 49 -9.49 -0.60 -6.11
C GLY A 49 -10.85 -0.69 -5.43
N TYR A 50 -11.49 -1.87 -5.42
CA TYR A 50 -12.74 -2.13 -4.71
C TYR A 50 -12.50 -2.91 -3.41
N ASP A 51 -13.45 -2.78 -2.48
CA ASP A 51 -13.34 -3.34 -1.12
C ASP A 51 -14.12 -4.63 -0.88
N VAL A 52 -14.79 -5.13 -1.92
CA VAL A 52 -15.63 -6.34 -1.85
C VAL A 52 -14.93 -7.50 -2.54
N VAL A 53 -14.77 -8.63 -1.86
CA VAL A 53 -14.28 -9.87 -2.46
C VAL A 53 -15.37 -10.44 -3.37
N VAL A 54 -15.08 -10.58 -4.66
CA VAL A 54 -16.05 -11.01 -5.69
C VAL A 54 -15.70 -12.34 -6.35
N GLY A 55 -14.60 -12.96 -5.94
CA GLY A 55 -14.15 -14.25 -6.41
C GLY A 55 -12.70 -14.53 -6.07
N GLU A 56 -12.12 -15.49 -6.79
CA GLU A 56 -10.73 -15.90 -6.64
C GLU A 56 -10.01 -15.85 -7.99
N ILE A 57 -8.74 -15.46 -7.97
CA ILE A 57 -7.82 -15.53 -9.11
C ILE A 57 -6.75 -16.57 -8.74
N PRO A 58 -6.77 -17.77 -9.35
CA PRO A 58 -5.83 -18.82 -9.02
C PRO A 58 -4.36 -18.36 -9.07
N GLY A 59 -3.60 -18.63 -8.01
CA GLY A 59 -2.18 -18.28 -7.89
C GLY A 59 -1.89 -16.83 -7.48
N LYS A 60 -2.90 -15.98 -7.34
CA LYS A 60 -2.73 -14.57 -6.92
C LYS A 60 -2.01 -14.45 -5.57
N GLY A 61 -2.36 -15.28 -4.60
CA GLY A 61 -1.76 -15.25 -3.26
C GLY A 61 -0.25 -15.56 -3.30
N ALA A 62 0.13 -16.59 -4.06
CA ALA A 62 1.54 -16.97 -4.22
C ALA A 62 2.35 -15.86 -4.93
N ILE A 63 1.80 -15.26 -5.98
CA ILE A 63 2.43 -14.13 -6.68
C ILE A 63 2.63 -12.93 -5.73
N ALA A 64 1.59 -12.55 -4.99
CA ALA A 64 1.66 -11.43 -4.05
C ALA A 64 2.71 -11.67 -2.97
N SER A 65 2.78 -12.89 -2.42
CA SER A 65 3.77 -13.26 -1.41
C SER A 65 5.20 -13.26 -1.95
N ARG A 66 5.43 -13.79 -3.17
CA ARG A 66 6.75 -13.74 -3.84
C ARG A 66 7.21 -12.31 -4.09
N PHE A 67 6.30 -11.45 -4.55
CA PHE A 67 6.60 -10.04 -4.80
C PHE A 67 6.91 -9.29 -3.51
N ALA A 68 6.09 -9.47 -2.46
CA ALA A 68 6.35 -8.90 -1.14
C ALA A 68 7.69 -9.39 -0.56
N THR A 69 7.99 -10.68 -0.72
CA THR A 69 9.27 -11.28 -0.30
C THR A 69 10.47 -10.62 -0.99
N HIS A 70 10.39 -10.38 -2.30
CA HIS A 70 11.45 -9.69 -3.05
C HIS A 70 11.78 -8.33 -2.44
N PHE A 71 10.75 -7.49 -2.25
CA PHE A 71 10.96 -6.15 -1.71
C PHE A 71 11.36 -6.16 -0.24
N PHE A 72 10.78 -7.03 0.60
CA PHE A 72 11.20 -7.10 2.01
C PHE A 72 12.66 -7.52 2.17
N ARG A 73 13.16 -8.44 1.33
CA ARG A 73 14.58 -8.82 1.30
C ARG A 73 15.46 -7.65 0.84
N LEU A 74 15.07 -6.98 -0.25
CA LEU A 74 15.78 -5.80 -0.73
C LEU A 74 15.85 -4.69 0.34
N LEU A 75 14.74 -4.42 1.03
CA LEU A 75 14.68 -3.43 2.11
C LEU A 75 15.56 -3.84 3.30
N LYS A 76 15.57 -5.12 3.67
CA LYS A 76 16.45 -5.66 4.72
C LYS A 76 17.93 -5.45 4.36
N ASP A 77 18.33 -5.72 3.12
CA ASP A 77 19.70 -5.52 2.64
C ASP A 77 20.12 -4.03 2.66
N LYS A 78 19.15 -3.12 2.59
CA LYS A 78 19.36 -1.66 2.73
C LYS A 78 19.21 -1.16 4.17
N GLY A 79 18.99 -2.04 5.14
CA GLY A 79 18.84 -1.68 6.55
C GLY A 79 17.50 -1.02 6.90
N ILE A 80 16.51 -1.11 6.02
CA ILE A 80 15.18 -0.53 6.26
C ILE A 80 14.37 -1.47 7.18
N PRO A 81 13.81 -0.94 8.29
CA PRO A 81 13.09 -1.78 9.24
C PRO A 81 11.70 -2.15 8.71
N THR A 82 11.39 -3.45 8.75
CA THR A 82 10.10 -4.00 8.34
C THR A 82 9.68 -5.09 9.33
N HIS A 83 8.43 -5.52 9.29
CA HIS A 83 7.98 -6.67 10.07
C HIS A 83 8.42 -8.02 9.51
N TYR A 84 9.04 -8.07 8.32
CA TYR A 84 9.37 -9.32 7.65
C TYR A 84 10.44 -10.13 8.40
N ILE A 85 10.19 -11.43 8.58
CA ILE A 85 11.15 -12.38 9.15
C ILE A 85 11.62 -13.35 8.05
N ASP A 86 10.69 -14.09 7.46
CA ASP A 86 10.98 -15.17 6.50
C ASP A 86 9.77 -15.49 5.61
N THR A 87 10.01 -16.21 4.50
CA THR A 87 8.97 -16.75 3.61
C THR A 87 9.09 -18.26 3.59
N ILE A 88 8.13 -18.94 4.22
CA ILE A 88 8.22 -20.39 4.51
C ILE A 88 7.51 -21.26 3.47
N ARG A 89 6.61 -20.67 2.67
CA ARG A 89 5.94 -21.30 1.52
C ARG A 89 5.67 -20.23 0.47
N GLU A 90 5.26 -20.66 -0.73
CA GLU A 90 4.98 -19.74 -1.85
C GLU A 90 3.97 -18.64 -1.53
N ASN A 91 3.02 -18.89 -0.62
CA ASN A 91 2.01 -17.93 -0.20
C ASN A 91 1.98 -17.69 1.33
N GLU A 92 3.03 -18.08 2.05
CA GLU A 92 3.09 -17.91 3.51
C GLU A 92 4.34 -17.18 3.96
N MET A 93 4.14 -16.10 4.71
CA MET A 93 5.19 -15.24 5.23
C MET A 93 5.11 -15.16 6.75
N ILE A 94 6.27 -15.22 7.40
CA ILE A 94 6.40 -15.01 8.85
C ILE A 94 6.79 -13.56 9.09
N VAL A 95 6.07 -12.91 10.00
CA VAL A 95 6.27 -11.51 10.34
C VAL A 95 6.28 -11.28 11.86
N GLU A 96 7.00 -10.26 12.29
CA GLU A 96 6.92 -9.73 13.65
C GLU A 96 5.51 -9.18 13.90
N PRO A 97 4.90 -9.49 15.06
CA PRO A 97 3.63 -8.88 15.42
C PRO A 97 3.76 -7.37 15.55
N ALA A 98 2.92 -6.64 14.82
CA ALA A 98 2.82 -5.20 14.87
C ALA A 98 1.36 -4.76 15.07
N VAL A 99 1.18 -3.58 15.66
CA VAL A 99 -0.10 -2.88 15.71
C VAL A 99 -0.06 -1.79 14.64
N PRO A 100 -0.97 -1.78 13.66
CA PRO A 100 -1.04 -0.70 12.68
C PRO A 100 -1.20 0.67 13.37
N LEU A 101 -0.73 1.73 12.72
CA LEU A 101 -0.86 3.09 13.29
C LEU A 101 -2.35 3.44 13.41
N SER A 102 -2.84 3.38 14.65
CA SER A 102 -4.26 3.41 15.02
C SER A 102 -4.46 4.22 16.29
N MET A 103 -5.69 4.62 16.54
CA MET A 103 -6.09 5.37 17.73
C MET A 103 -7.45 4.85 18.22
N GLN A 104 -7.55 4.62 19.53
CA GLN A 104 -8.82 4.25 20.15
C GLN A 104 -9.78 5.43 20.14
N VAL A 105 -11.07 5.12 20.23
CA VAL A 105 -12.11 6.13 20.36
C VAL A 105 -12.02 6.82 21.74
N GLU A 106 -11.95 8.16 21.77
CA GLU A 106 -11.85 8.91 23.04
C GLU A 106 -13.18 9.03 23.78
N ALA A 107 -14.27 9.22 23.04
CA ALA A 107 -15.60 9.46 23.59
C ALA A 107 -16.64 8.50 22.96
N PRO A 108 -16.56 7.19 23.26
CA PRO A 108 -17.42 6.15 22.67
C PRO A 108 -18.91 6.32 23.01
N GLU A 109 -19.24 7.12 24.03
CA GLU A 109 -20.61 7.42 24.44
C GLU A 109 -21.35 8.34 23.45
N PHE A 110 -20.63 9.05 22.57
CA PHE A 110 -21.24 9.92 21.57
C PHE A 110 -21.58 9.15 20.28
N PRO A 111 -22.83 9.22 19.78
CA PRO A 111 -23.20 8.60 18.51
C PRO A 111 -22.33 9.13 17.35
N GLY A 112 -21.73 8.20 16.59
CA GLY A 112 -20.85 8.51 15.45
C GLY A 112 -19.35 8.45 15.77
N SER A 113 -18.96 8.33 17.04
CA SER A 113 -17.57 8.10 17.44
C SER A 113 -17.07 6.74 16.95
N SER A 114 -15.86 6.71 16.40
CA SER A 114 -15.26 5.50 15.81
C SER A 114 -13.73 5.55 15.96
N PRO A 115 -13.06 4.40 16.18
CA PRO A 115 -11.59 4.36 16.24
C PRO A 115 -10.96 4.64 14.87
N LEU A 116 -9.74 5.19 14.88
CA LEU A 116 -8.86 5.15 13.72
C LEU A 116 -8.23 3.75 13.66
N ALA A 117 -8.74 2.89 12.78
CA ALA A 117 -8.31 1.50 12.72
C ALA A 117 -6.90 1.30 12.16
N ASN A 118 -6.52 2.10 11.15
CA ASN A 118 -5.21 2.06 10.51
C ASN A 118 -4.99 3.33 9.67
N LEU A 119 -3.72 3.64 9.39
CA LEU A 119 -3.29 4.67 8.45
C LEU A 119 -2.56 4.06 7.26
N GLU A 120 -2.90 4.55 6.08
CA GLU A 120 -2.20 4.26 4.84
C GLU A 120 -1.42 5.50 4.39
N PHE A 121 -0.12 5.32 4.15
CA PHE A 121 0.77 6.37 3.70
C PHE A 121 0.97 6.25 2.19
N THR A 122 0.39 7.17 1.44
CA THR A 122 0.58 7.25 -0.01
C THR A 122 1.77 8.16 -0.30
N TRP A 123 2.79 7.67 -0.99
CA TRP A 123 3.82 8.54 -1.56
C TRP A 123 3.53 8.81 -3.03
N ARG A 124 3.85 10.01 -3.50
CA ARG A 124 3.60 10.41 -4.90
C ARG A 124 4.86 10.95 -5.54
N ASN A 125 5.40 10.22 -6.52
CA ASN A 125 6.44 10.75 -7.40
C ASN A 125 5.84 11.75 -8.39
N ASN A 126 4.66 11.44 -8.95
CA ASN A 126 4.00 12.32 -9.91
C ASN A 126 2.48 12.45 -9.69
N ALA A 127 1.92 13.58 -10.12
CA ALA A 127 0.50 13.88 -10.00
C ALA A 127 -0.37 12.96 -10.89
N THR A 128 -1.12 12.04 -10.27
CA THR A 128 -2.15 11.23 -10.92
C THR A 128 -3.25 10.86 -9.92
N GLY A 129 -4.16 9.97 -10.30
CA GLY A 129 -5.12 9.33 -9.39
C GLY A 129 -5.92 10.33 -8.55
N SER A 130 -6.06 10.05 -7.25
CA SER A 130 -6.76 10.93 -6.32
C SER A 130 -6.08 12.28 -6.13
N PHE A 131 -4.75 12.37 -6.26
CA PHE A 131 -4.04 13.66 -6.17
C PHE A 131 -4.54 14.62 -7.24
N TRP A 132 -4.49 14.20 -8.51
CA TRP A 132 -4.88 15.06 -9.62
C TRP A 132 -6.36 15.44 -9.56
N ARG A 133 -7.23 14.50 -9.15
CA ARG A 133 -8.67 14.79 -8.98
C ARG A 133 -8.93 15.88 -7.93
N ARG A 134 -8.16 15.91 -6.84
CA ARG A 134 -8.28 16.92 -5.77
C ARG A 134 -7.61 18.24 -6.12
N TYR A 135 -6.55 18.19 -6.93
CA TYR A 135 -5.79 19.36 -7.35
C TYR A 135 -5.86 19.54 -8.88
N PRO A 136 -7.04 19.82 -9.45
CA PRO A 136 -7.21 19.85 -10.90
C PRO A 136 -6.46 20.97 -11.62
N PHE A 137 -5.94 21.95 -10.85
CA PHE A 137 -5.06 23.00 -11.33
C PHE A 137 -3.60 22.52 -11.52
N VAL A 138 -3.30 21.24 -11.25
CA VAL A 138 -1.99 20.63 -11.46
C VAL A 138 -1.94 19.89 -12.79
N THR A 139 -0.84 20.04 -13.53
CA THR A 139 -0.59 19.27 -14.75
C THR A 139 -0.46 17.77 -14.43
N PRO A 140 -1.08 16.87 -15.21
CA PRO A 140 -0.86 15.43 -15.03
C PRO A 140 0.62 15.07 -15.11
N CYS A 141 1.02 14.11 -14.29
CA CYS A 141 2.40 13.65 -14.14
C CYS A 141 3.43 14.73 -13.75
N LYS A 142 2.99 15.89 -13.23
CA LYS A 142 3.89 16.87 -12.57
C LYS A 142 4.71 16.18 -11.49
N ASN A 143 6.00 16.50 -11.41
CA ASN A 143 6.86 16.01 -10.33
C ASN A 143 6.35 16.53 -8.98
N LEU A 144 6.13 15.62 -8.04
CA LEU A 144 5.69 15.92 -6.68
C LEU A 144 6.78 15.68 -5.64
N HIS A 145 8.01 15.36 -6.06
CA HIS A 145 9.15 15.22 -5.16
C HIS A 145 8.89 14.27 -3.98
N ARG A 146 8.18 13.15 -4.22
CA ARG A 146 7.79 12.17 -3.18
C ARG A 146 6.99 12.80 -2.04
N VAL A 147 5.97 13.58 -2.36
CA VAL A 147 4.97 14.02 -1.36
C VAL A 147 4.39 12.79 -0.68
N VAL A 148 4.29 12.84 0.65
CA VAL A 148 3.66 11.79 1.48
C VAL A 148 2.33 12.32 2.00
N GLU A 149 1.29 11.53 1.84
CA GLU A 149 -0.07 11.79 2.31
C GLU A 149 -0.51 10.65 3.23
N ALA A 150 -1.22 10.97 4.33
CA ALA A 150 -1.80 9.99 5.22
C ALA A 150 -3.32 9.86 4.97
N TRP A 151 -3.82 8.62 4.96
CA TRP A 151 -5.21 8.31 4.70
C TRP A 151 -5.73 7.35 5.76
N THR A 152 -6.98 7.52 6.20
CA THR A 152 -7.65 6.50 7.02
C THR A 152 -7.90 5.26 6.19
N LYS A 153 -7.82 4.09 6.81
CA LYS A 153 -8.38 2.87 6.24
C LYS A 153 -9.81 2.66 6.75
N GLY A 154 -10.81 2.72 5.87
CA GLY A 154 -12.22 2.56 6.26
C GLY A 154 -13.14 2.26 5.07
N ASP A 155 -14.44 2.47 5.23
CA ASP A 155 -15.40 2.36 4.12
C ASP A 155 -15.16 3.44 3.05
N VAL A 156 -14.67 4.60 3.49
CA VAL A 156 -14.21 5.69 2.63
C VAL A 156 -12.85 6.16 3.15
N ASP A 157 -11.81 5.92 2.37
CA ASP A 157 -10.47 6.40 2.69
C ASP A 157 -10.46 7.93 2.67
N THR A 158 -10.21 8.54 3.83
CA THR A 158 -10.23 9.98 4.02
C THR A 158 -8.81 10.49 4.20
N LEU A 159 -8.42 11.51 3.43
CA LEU A 159 -7.13 12.17 3.67
C LEU A 159 -7.17 12.87 5.02
N ILE A 160 -6.15 12.59 5.83
CA ILE A 160 -5.87 13.33 7.06
C ILE A 160 -4.55 14.07 6.88
N THR A 161 -4.51 15.33 7.32
CA THR A 161 -3.26 16.10 7.32
C THR A 161 -2.34 15.61 8.43
N LEU A 162 -1.03 15.69 8.23
CA LEU A 162 -0.07 15.29 9.27
C LEU A 162 -0.24 16.14 10.55
N GLU A 163 -0.56 17.42 10.40
CA GLU A 163 -0.89 18.32 11.51
C GLU A 163 -2.13 17.83 12.28
N ALA A 164 -3.20 17.41 11.59
CA ALA A 164 -4.37 16.86 12.28
C ALA A 164 -4.06 15.55 13.01
N LEU A 165 -3.15 14.70 12.50
CA LEU A 165 -2.70 13.51 13.23
C LEU A 165 -1.94 13.85 14.52
N GLU A 166 -1.19 14.96 14.53
CA GLU A 166 -0.50 15.46 15.72
C GLU A 166 -1.50 16.00 16.75
N GLU A 167 -2.39 16.89 16.30
CA GLU A 167 -3.34 17.57 17.19
C GLU A 167 -4.42 16.64 17.76
N THR A 168 -4.81 15.58 17.05
CA THR A 168 -5.69 14.55 17.61
C THR A 168 -4.98 13.58 18.55
N GLY A 169 -3.64 13.62 18.62
CA GLY A 169 -2.85 12.66 19.39
C GLY A 169 -2.74 11.27 18.75
N ALA A 170 -3.19 11.10 17.50
CA ALA A 170 -3.06 9.82 16.78
C ALA A 170 -1.59 9.43 16.57
N LEU A 171 -0.73 10.41 16.29
CA LEU A 171 0.72 10.27 16.21
C LEU A 171 1.40 11.46 16.85
N THR A 172 2.52 11.22 17.54
CA THR A 172 3.38 12.34 17.96
C THR A 172 4.12 12.96 16.78
N LYS A 173 4.61 14.19 16.94
CA LYS A 173 5.45 14.87 15.95
C LYS A 173 6.65 14.05 15.48
N ASP A 174 7.32 13.37 16.43
CA ASP A 174 8.47 12.53 16.14
C ASP A 174 8.07 11.27 15.36
N GLU A 175 6.93 10.66 15.68
CA GLU A 175 6.40 9.51 14.93
C GLU A 175 5.97 9.90 13.51
N ILE A 176 5.38 11.09 13.33
CA ILE A 176 5.06 11.64 12.00
C ILE A 176 6.34 11.82 11.20
N LYS A 177 7.37 12.46 11.77
CA LYS A 177 8.66 12.65 11.11
C LYS A 177 9.28 11.30 10.70
N GLN A 178 9.36 10.35 11.63
CA GLN A 178 9.89 9.00 11.38
C GLN A 178 9.09 8.28 10.28
N SER A 179 7.76 8.38 10.30
CA SER A 179 6.88 7.75 9.30
C SER A 179 7.11 8.32 7.90
N VAL A 180 7.22 9.66 7.79
CA VAL A 180 7.47 10.34 6.51
C VAL A 180 8.86 10.00 5.96
N GLU A 181 9.89 10.00 6.81
CA GLU A 181 11.26 9.63 6.43
C GLU A 181 11.31 8.18 5.95
N LEU A 182 10.75 7.24 6.74
CA LEU A 182 10.69 5.83 6.38
C LEU A 182 9.96 5.60 5.05
N VAL A 183 8.80 6.24 4.82
CA VAL A 183 8.04 6.13 3.57
C VAL A 183 8.86 6.65 2.39
N LYS A 184 9.59 7.77 2.54
CA LYS A 184 10.41 8.35 1.47
C LYS A 184 11.62 7.48 1.12
N ASP A 185 12.23 6.86 2.12
CA ASP A 185 13.36 5.94 1.94
C ASP A 185 12.92 4.66 1.22
N ILE A 186 11.81 4.06 1.66
CA ILE A 186 11.23 2.90 0.97
C ILE A 186 10.83 3.27 -0.46
N ALA A 187 10.15 4.41 -0.64
CA ALA A 187 9.73 4.89 -1.95
C ALA A 187 10.92 5.08 -2.92
N GLU A 188 12.06 5.58 -2.42
CA GLU A 188 13.29 5.70 -3.21
C GLU A 188 13.76 4.32 -3.69
N ILE A 189 13.92 3.38 -2.75
CA ILE A 189 14.42 2.03 -3.05
C ILE A 189 13.50 1.32 -4.04
N VAL A 190 12.19 1.39 -3.82
CA VAL A 190 11.19 0.83 -4.74
C VAL A 190 11.30 1.50 -6.11
N SER A 191 11.37 2.83 -6.16
CA SER A 191 11.47 3.57 -7.43
C SER A 191 12.75 3.21 -8.20
N GLN A 192 13.89 3.07 -7.52
CA GLN A 192 15.17 2.64 -8.13
C GLN A 192 15.09 1.19 -8.65
N GLU A 193 14.48 0.30 -7.88
CA GLU A 193 14.33 -1.11 -8.23
C GLU A 193 13.48 -1.30 -9.49
N PHE A 194 12.45 -0.47 -9.70
CA PHE A 194 11.69 -0.42 -10.94
C PHE A 194 12.43 0.30 -12.08
N THR A 195 13.14 1.39 -11.77
CA THR A 195 13.92 2.14 -12.77
C THR A 195 14.99 1.26 -13.41
N SER A 196 15.60 0.34 -12.64
CA SER A 196 16.56 -0.64 -13.16
C SER A 196 15.98 -1.61 -14.21
N LYS A 197 14.66 -1.62 -14.38
CA LYS A 197 13.90 -2.45 -15.33
C LYS A 197 13.14 -1.60 -16.36
N ASP A 198 13.58 -0.37 -16.58
CA ASP A 198 12.98 0.60 -17.50
C ASP A 198 11.51 0.95 -17.19
N LEU A 199 11.15 0.87 -15.90
CA LEU A 199 9.81 1.18 -15.39
C LEU A 199 9.83 2.42 -14.49
N HIS A 200 8.72 3.17 -14.51
CA HIS A 200 8.55 4.37 -13.70
C HIS A 200 7.44 4.22 -12.68
N VAL A 201 7.77 4.34 -11.40
CA VAL A 201 6.79 4.32 -10.30
C VAL A 201 6.17 5.72 -10.17
N ILE A 202 4.87 5.83 -10.37
CA ILE A 202 4.14 7.11 -10.27
C ILE A 202 3.78 7.43 -8.82
N ASP A 203 3.20 6.47 -8.13
CA ASP A 203 2.84 6.53 -6.71
C ASP A 203 2.67 5.11 -6.16
N GLY A 204 2.53 5.02 -4.85
CA GLY A 204 2.13 3.80 -4.18
C GLY A 204 1.72 4.06 -2.75
N LYS A 205 1.41 2.99 -2.02
CA LYS A 205 0.85 3.03 -0.68
C LYS A 205 1.56 2.04 0.24
N PHE A 206 1.85 2.48 1.46
CA PHE A 206 2.39 1.63 2.52
C PHE A 206 1.52 1.70 3.76
N GLU A 207 1.51 0.60 4.51
CA GLU A 207 1.01 0.58 5.87
C GLU A 207 2.19 0.52 6.84
N LEU A 208 2.12 1.31 7.90
CA LEU A 208 3.13 1.31 8.97
C LEU A 208 2.51 0.78 10.26
N GLY A 209 3.36 0.23 11.13
CA GLY A 209 2.91 -0.27 12.41
C GLY A 209 4.01 -0.22 13.47
N ARG A 210 3.57 -0.20 14.73
CA ARG A 210 4.42 -0.31 15.91
C ARG A 210 4.62 -1.77 16.24
N LEU A 211 5.87 -2.24 16.30
CA LEU A 211 6.16 -3.60 16.76
C LEU A 211 5.60 -3.82 18.17
N LYS A 212 4.97 -4.98 18.42
CA LYS A 212 4.48 -5.34 19.75
C LYS A 212 5.60 -5.67 20.74
N SER A 213 6.78 -6.02 20.22
CA SER A 213 7.99 -6.27 20.99
C SER A 213 8.90 -5.04 20.99
N GLY A 214 9.74 -4.93 22.03
CA GLY A 214 10.73 -3.85 22.13
C GLY A 214 10.12 -2.48 22.40
N SER A 215 10.72 -1.43 21.82
CA SER A 215 10.38 -0.02 22.08
C SER A 215 9.15 0.50 21.32
N GLY A 216 8.39 -0.37 20.65
CA GLY A 216 7.27 0.06 19.80
C GLY A 216 7.73 0.74 18.49
N LYS A 217 8.92 0.41 17.99
CA LYS A 217 9.50 1.01 16.77
C LYS A 217 8.51 0.94 15.60
N ILE A 218 8.35 2.06 14.89
CA ILE A 218 7.58 2.13 13.64
C ILE A 218 8.36 1.46 12.52
N VAL A 219 7.71 0.52 11.85
CA VAL A 219 8.27 -0.26 10.73
C VAL A 219 7.26 -0.37 9.59
N LEU A 220 7.73 -0.71 8.39
CA LEU A 220 6.86 -1.13 7.30
C LEU A 220 6.16 -2.45 7.67
N ILE A 221 4.84 -2.48 7.57
CA ILE A 221 4.02 -3.68 7.75
C ILE A 221 3.26 -4.01 6.46
N ASP A 222 2.31 -4.94 6.55
CA ASP A 222 1.53 -5.47 5.44
C ASP A 222 2.40 -6.06 4.32
N GLU A 223 2.37 -5.47 3.11
CA GLU A 223 3.08 -5.93 1.92
C GLU A 223 3.54 -4.77 1.02
N ILE A 224 4.49 -5.08 0.13
CA ILE A 224 4.68 -4.32 -1.10
C ILE A 224 4.28 -5.28 -2.22
N SER A 225 3.26 -4.90 -3.00
CA SER A 225 2.66 -5.75 -4.03
C SER A 225 2.24 -4.92 -5.25
N PRO A 226 1.94 -5.57 -6.39
CA PRO A 226 1.30 -4.92 -7.53
C PRO A 226 0.08 -4.06 -7.20
N ASP A 227 -0.71 -4.48 -6.21
CA ASP A 227 -1.99 -3.85 -5.88
C ASP A 227 -1.81 -2.49 -5.18
N VAL A 228 -0.63 -2.25 -4.60
CA VAL A 228 -0.32 -1.00 -3.85
C VAL A 228 0.57 -0.05 -4.63
N LEU A 229 0.87 -0.33 -5.91
CA LEU A 229 1.76 0.46 -6.75
C LEU A 229 1.09 0.87 -8.07
N ARG A 230 1.41 2.08 -8.54
CA ARG A 230 1.15 2.47 -9.93
C ARG A 230 2.45 2.66 -10.66
N VAL A 231 2.73 1.79 -11.61
CA VAL A 231 3.96 1.80 -12.40
C VAL A 231 3.63 1.88 -13.88
N CYS A 232 4.40 2.65 -14.65
CA CYS A 232 4.19 2.84 -16.07
C CYS A 232 5.45 2.55 -16.89
N ARG A 233 5.25 2.13 -18.14
CA ARG A 233 6.29 2.11 -19.17
C ARG A 233 6.47 3.48 -19.79
N GLY A 234 7.72 3.91 -19.92
CA GLY A 234 8.09 5.17 -20.52
C GLY A 234 7.96 6.35 -19.56
N PHE A 235 9.10 7.00 -19.31
CA PHE A 235 9.20 8.22 -18.53
C PHE A 235 10.35 9.06 -19.09
N SER A 236 10.08 10.35 -19.33
CA SER A 236 11.08 11.29 -19.84
C SER A 236 10.95 12.59 -19.06
N PRO A 237 11.76 12.80 -18.02
CA PRO A 237 11.67 14.00 -17.18
C PRO A 237 12.26 15.24 -17.89
N ASP A 238 11.61 16.38 -17.72
CA ASP A 238 12.21 17.70 -18.01
C ASP A 238 13.21 18.11 -16.89
N ALA A 239 13.81 19.29 -17.01
CA ALA A 239 14.74 19.83 -16.01
C ALA A 239 14.12 20.04 -14.60
N LYS A 240 12.78 20.03 -14.49
CA LYS A 240 12.02 20.11 -13.24
C LYS A 240 11.53 18.73 -12.77
N GLY A 241 11.85 17.67 -13.52
CA GLY A 241 11.43 16.28 -13.27
C GLY A 241 10.01 15.96 -13.74
N ASN A 242 9.31 16.88 -14.42
CA ASN A 242 7.96 16.59 -14.93
C ASN A 242 8.07 15.62 -16.11
N CYS A 243 7.21 14.60 -16.14
CA CYS A 243 7.17 13.72 -17.31
C CYS A 243 6.72 14.51 -18.53
N THR A 244 7.50 14.49 -19.61
CA THR A 244 7.19 15.15 -20.89
C THR A 244 6.27 14.31 -21.79
N LEU A 245 6.14 13.00 -21.50
CA LEU A 245 5.32 12.06 -22.28
C LEU A 245 3.85 12.03 -21.85
N TYR A 246 3.47 12.73 -20.77
CA TYR A 246 2.14 12.66 -20.17
C TYR A 246 1.00 12.93 -21.16
N LYS A 247 1.20 13.84 -22.13
CA LYS A 247 0.19 14.15 -23.17
C LYS A 247 -0.16 12.95 -24.06
N GLN A 248 0.74 11.96 -24.17
CA GLN A 248 0.57 10.80 -25.03
C GLN A 248 -0.15 9.65 -24.28
N CYS A 249 0.09 9.54 -22.97
CA CYS A 249 -0.34 8.40 -22.17
C CYS A 249 -1.41 8.74 -21.10
N THR A 250 -1.65 10.01 -20.78
CA THR A 250 -2.70 10.40 -19.83
C THR A 250 -4.06 10.51 -20.53
N ILE A 251 -5.08 9.88 -19.97
CA ILE A 251 -6.48 10.05 -20.35
C ILE A 251 -7.21 10.64 -19.15
N THR A 252 -7.91 11.76 -19.34
CA THR A 252 -8.80 12.35 -18.33
C THR A 252 -10.23 12.40 -18.84
N ASN A 253 -11.19 12.27 -17.93
CA ASN A 253 -12.60 12.52 -18.22
C ASN A 253 -13.19 13.39 -17.10
N ASP A 254 -14.20 14.19 -17.43
CA ASP A 254 -15.01 14.95 -16.49
C ASP A 254 -16.47 14.82 -16.91
N ALA A 255 -17.25 14.12 -16.10
CA ALA A 255 -18.68 13.94 -16.32
C ALA A 255 -19.40 14.14 -14.99
N GLU A 256 -20.39 15.04 -14.97
CA GLU A 256 -21.23 15.32 -13.79
C GLU A 256 -20.42 15.66 -12.53
N GLY A 257 -19.29 16.37 -12.68
CA GLY A 257 -18.40 16.73 -11.58
C GLY A 257 -17.49 15.60 -11.09
N LYS A 258 -17.60 14.39 -11.66
CA LYS A 258 -16.72 13.27 -11.40
C LYS A 258 -15.54 13.27 -12.38
N ARG A 259 -14.40 13.73 -11.88
CA ARG A 259 -13.13 13.69 -12.62
C ARG A 259 -12.52 12.31 -12.56
N THR A 260 -11.91 11.85 -13.66
CA THR A 260 -11.10 10.63 -13.69
C THR A 260 -9.81 10.87 -14.44
N ILE A 261 -8.79 10.06 -14.12
CA ILE A 261 -7.50 10.06 -14.78
C ILE A 261 -6.99 8.62 -14.86
N LYS A 262 -6.48 8.23 -16.03
CA LYS A 262 -5.87 6.92 -16.30
C LYS A 262 -4.56 7.11 -17.05
N ASN A 263 -3.63 6.17 -16.86
CA ASN A 263 -2.35 6.11 -17.56
C ASN A 263 -2.38 4.92 -18.53
N LYS A 264 -2.34 5.15 -19.85
CA LYS A 264 -2.41 4.11 -20.90
C LYS A 264 -1.31 3.05 -20.78
N ASN A 265 -0.12 3.48 -20.34
CA ASN A 265 1.05 2.63 -20.26
C ASN A 265 1.26 2.07 -18.85
N GLN A 266 0.22 2.06 -18.00
CA GLN A 266 0.29 1.44 -16.69
C GLN A 266 0.51 -0.06 -16.84
N VAL A 267 1.53 -0.58 -16.15
CA VAL A 267 1.87 -2.01 -16.12
C VAL A 267 0.79 -2.74 -15.33
N SER A 268 0.29 -3.84 -15.89
CA SER A 268 -0.67 -4.70 -15.19
C SER A 268 0.00 -5.55 -14.10
N ALA A 269 -0.78 -6.01 -13.12
CA ALA A 269 -0.26 -6.88 -12.06
C ALA A 269 0.36 -8.19 -12.60
N SER A 270 -0.21 -8.75 -13.67
CA SER A 270 0.30 -9.96 -14.33
C SER A 270 1.65 -9.72 -15.01
N GLU A 271 1.88 -8.53 -15.58
CA GLU A 271 3.16 -8.16 -16.17
C GLU A 271 4.27 -7.95 -15.13
N PHE A 272 3.95 -7.52 -13.89
CA PHE A 272 4.99 -7.46 -12.86
C PHE A 272 5.59 -8.82 -12.55
N VAL A 273 4.81 -9.89 -12.67
CA VAL A 273 5.30 -11.25 -12.46
C VAL A 273 6.41 -11.55 -13.45
N SER A 274 6.19 -11.36 -14.75
CA SER A 274 7.23 -11.66 -15.75
C SER A 274 8.47 -10.77 -15.68
N ILE A 275 8.37 -9.61 -15.04
CA ILE A 275 9.47 -8.65 -14.90
C ILE A 275 10.33 -8.93 -13.66
N PHE A 276 9.73 -9.45 -12.59
CA PHE A 276 10.40 -9.63 -11.29
C PHE A 276 10.59 -11.09 -10.87
N LEU A 277 9.79 -12.02 -11.40
CA LEU A 277 9.60 -13.39 -10.89
C LEU A 277 9.72 -14.46 -11.97
#